data_AF-A0A2N2H5N4-F1
#
_entry.id   AF-A0A2N2H5N4-F1
#
_cell.length_a   1.000
_cell.length_b   1.000
_cell.length_c   1.000
_cell.angle_alpha   90.00
_cell.angle_beta   90.00
_cell.angle_gamma   90.00
#
_symmetry.space_group_name_H-M   'P 1'
#
loop_
_entity.id
_entity.type
_entity.pdbx_description
1 polymer ?
#
loop_
_entity_poly.entity_id
_entity_poly.type
_entity_poly.pdbx_seq_one_letter_code
_entity_poly.pdbx_strand_id
1 'polypeptide(L)'
;MGSVHVWVPKGYVRKTAGIVVYLHGYHTTVDKAFVDHKLAEQFQKSRQNALFIVPACPSGKDESVVWNSLSQLKKSVQAANIRLPDGETVVIAHSGGFRTVRGWTDNRLLKQIILLDAMYGGFNEFKEFIATGARAKNRRMILVTSDTDTQTRQFTKEFSFAVTRTGIPADYTGFSSREKKSRLLYVKSQYDHYGIVTSMAVIPVLLRLTPLRILP
;
A
#
# COMPACT_ATOMS: atom_id res chain seq x y z
N MET A 1 5.29 -9.64 -20.27
CA MET A 1 5.41 -8.67 -19.15
C MET A 1 4.02 -8.09 -18.89
N GLY A 2 3.62 -7.88 -17.63
CA GLY A 2 2.28 -7.37 -17.32
C GLY A 2 2.13 -5.87 -17.59
N SER A 3 0.89 -5.41 -17.77
CA SER A 3 0.58 -3.98 -17.92
C SER A 3 0.89 -3.19 -16.65
N VAL A 4 1.28 -1.93 -16.79
CA VAL A 4 1.57 -1.02 -15.69
C VAL A 4 1.05 0.38 -16.03
N HIS A 5 0.18 0.92 -15.18
CA HIS A 5 -0.13 2.35 -15.22
C HIS A 5 0.89 3.11 -14.40
N VAL A 6 1.35 4.25 -14.93
CA VAL A 6 2.22 5.17 -14.21
C VAL A 6 1.56 6.54 -14.22
N TRP A 7 1.45 7.16 -13.05
CA TRP A 7 0.75 8.41 -12.87
C TRP A 7 1.50 9.33 -11.91
N VAL A 8 1.45 10.64 -12.18
CA VAL A 8 1.99 11.68 -11.29
C VAL A 8 0.93 12.75 -11.05
N PRO A 9 0.86 13.33 -9.84
CA PRO A 9 -0.04 14.43 -9.56
C PRO A 9 0.43 15.73 -10.19
N LYS A 10 -0.50 16.68 -10.35
CA LYS A 10 -0.15 18.06 -10.69
C LYS A 10 0.78 18.64 -9.61
N GLY A 11 1.88 19.26 -10.03
CA GLY A 11 2.89 19.80 -9.11
C GLY A 11 3.91 18.78 -8.61
N TYR A 12 3.96 17.58 -9.20
CA TYR A 12 4.97 16.57 -8.90
C TYR A 12 6.40 17.12 -9.02
N VAL A 13 7.20 16.90 -7.98
CA VAL A 13 8.63 17.28 -7.93
C VAL A 13 9.46 16.04 -7.72
N ARG A 14 9.98 15.46 -8.82
CA ARG A 14 10.76 14.21 -8.82
C ARG A 14 11.87 14.17 -7.76
N LYS A 15 12.62 15.26 -7.60
CA LYS A 15 13.78 15.34 -6.70
C LYS A 15 13.44 15.03 -5.24
N THR A 16 12.21 15.31 -4.82
CA THR A 16 11.74 15.16 -3.44
C THR A 16 10.62 14.13 -3.31
N ALA A 17 10.25 13.49 -4.41
CA ALA A 17 9.16 12.53 -4.46
C ALA A 17 9.59 11.17 -3.92
N GLY A 18 8.61 10.39 -3.45
CA GLY A 18 8.76 8.94 -3.27
C GLY A 18 8.00 8.16 -4.34
N ILE A 19 7.79 6.87 -4.08
CA ILE A 19 7.06 5.96 -4.96
C ILE A 19 5.90 5.35 -4.18
N VAL A 20 4.72 5.29 -4.79
CA VAL A 20 3.59 4.51 -4.31
C VAL A 20 3.29 3.42 -5.33
N VAL A 21 3.27 2.17 -4.91
CA VAL A 21 2.80 1.06 -5.73
C VAL A 21 1.41 0.63 -5.25
N TYR A 22 0.43 0.57 -6.13
CA TYR A 22 -0.92 0.05 -5.80
C TYR A 22 -1.15 -1.30 -6.46
N LEU A 23 -1.47 -2.32 -5.69
CA LEU A 23 -1.72 -3.69 -6.13
C LEU A 23 -3.21 -4.01 -5.95
N HIS A 24 -3.91 -4.26 -7.07
CA HIS A 24 -5.33 -4.56 -7.07
C HIS A 24 -5.65 -5.98 -6.55
N GLY A 25 -6.91 -6.19 -6.15
CA GLY A 25 -7.45 -7.48 -5.76
C GLY A 25 -7.86 -8.38 -6.92
N TYR A 26 -8.58 -9.45 -6.60
CA TYR A 26 -9.16 -10.34 -7.62
C TYR A 26 -10.37 -9.74 -8.32
N HIS A 27 -10.82 -10.43 -9.38
CA HIS A 27 -12.01 -10.12 -10.18
C HIS A 27 -11.96 -8.75 -10.87
N THR A 28 -10.74 -8.25 -11.09
CA THR A 28 -10.47 -7.01 -11.81
C THR A 28 -9.13 -7.10 -12.55
N THR A 29 -8.93 -6.25 -13.54
CA THR A 29 -7.62 -6.04 -14.19
C THR A 29 -7.00 -4.76 -13.70
N VAL A 30 -5.74 -4.50 -14.04
CA VAL A 30 -5.10 -3.23 -13.71
C VAL A 30 -5.84 -2.03 -14.32
N ASP A 31 -6.29 -2.14 -15.57
CA ASP A 31 -7.01 -1.07 -16.27
C ASP A 31 -8.35 -0.79 -15.59
N LYS A 32 -9.11 -1.85 -15.29
CA LYS A 32 -10.41 -1.75 -14.62
C LYS A 32 -10.26 -1.22 -13.20
N ALA A 33 -9.29 -1.71 -12.42
CA ALA A 33 -9.02 -1.21 -11.08
C ALA A 33 -8.59 0.26 -11.09
N PHE A 34 -7.80 0.71 -12.07
CA PHE A 34 -7.38 2.10 -12.17
C PHE A 34 -8.58 3.05 -12.31
N VAL A 35 -9.55 2.67 -13.13
CA VAL A 35 -10.78 3.43 -13.38
C VAL A 35 -11.80 3.27 -12.25
N ASP A 36 -12.19 2.03 -11.94
CA ASP A 36 -13.29 1.74 -11.00
C ASP A 36 -12.96 2.15 -9.57
N HIS A 37 -11.69 2.05 -9.16
CA HIS A 37 -11.24 2.50 -7.85
C HIS A 37 -10.86 3.99 -7.84
N LYS A 38 -11.04 4.70 -8.97
CA LYS A 38 -10.77 6.13 -9.09
C LYS A 38 -9.35 6.49 -8.64
N LEU A 39 -8.36 5.68 -9.04
CA LEU A 39 -7.03 5.73 -8.43
C LEU A 39 -6.36 7.10 -8.63
N ALA A 40 -6.41 7.66 -9.84
CA ALA A 40 -5.85 8.98 -10.12
C ALA A 40 -6.45 10.08 -9.22
N GLU A 41 -7.77 10.06 -9.01
CA GLU A 41 -8.48 11.02 -8.16
C GLU A 41 -8.11 10.84 -6.69
N GLN A 42 -8.04 9.60 -6.21
CA GLN A 42 -7.61 9.31 -4.84
C GLN A 42 -6.14 9.71 -4.60
N PHE A 43 -5.26 9.45 -5.56
CA PHE A 43 -3.85 9.85 -5.50
C PHE A 43 -3.70 11.37 -5.50
N GLN A 44 -4.44 12.08 -6.35
CA GLN A 44 -4.46 13.54 -6.36
C GLN A 44 -4.98 14.11 -5.03
N LYS A 45 -6.07 13.54 -4.49
CA LYS A 45 -6.67 13.93 -3.20
C LYS A 45 -5.73 13.71 -2.01
N SER A 46 -4.84 12.71 -2.09
CA SER A 46 -3.85 12.45 -1.04
C SER A 46 -2.80 13.57 -0.89
N ARG A 47 -2.65 14.42 -1.91
CA ARG A 47 -1.63 15.47 -1.99
C ARG A 47 -0.19 14.94 -1.84
N GLN A 48 0.07 13.64 -2.00
CA GLN A 48 1.42 13.09 -1.87
C GLN A 48 2.26 13.38 -3.11
N ASN A 49 3.47 13.89 -2.90
CA ASN A 49 4.47 14.03 -3.94
C ASN A 49 5.10 12.67 -4.22
N ALA A 50 4.48 11.90 -5.11
CA ALA A 50 4.94 10.57 -5.46
C ALA A 50 4.72 10.24 -6.94
N LEU A 51 5.57 9.35 -7.45
CA LEU A 51 5.28 8.60 -8.66
C LEU A 51 4.40 7.41 -8.26
N PHE A 52 3.20 7.34 -8.82
CA PHE A 52 2.26 6.25 -8.57
C PHE A 52 2.42 5.20 -9.67
N ILE A 53 2.64 3.95 -9.27
CA ILE A 53 2.84 2.80 -10.15
C ILE A 53 1.73 1.80 -9.82
N VAL A 54 0.92 1.45 -10.80
CA VAL A 54 -0.18 0.49 -10.63
C VAL A 54 0.07 -0.66 -11.61
N PRO A 55 0.77 -1.72 -11.17
CA PRO A 55 1.04 -2.87 -12.01
C PRO A 55 -0.13 -3.86 -12.01
N ALA A 56 -0.21 -4.67 -13.08
CA ALA A 56 -1.03 -5.87 -13.11
C ALA A 56 -0.65 -6.83 -11.98
N CYS A 57 -1.67 -7.33 -11.29
CA CYS A 57 -1.59 -8.37 -10.27
C CYS A 57 -2.45 -9.56 -10.69
N PRO A 58 -2.33 -10.72 -10.02
CA PRO A 58 -3.24 -11.84 -10.25
C PRO A 58 -4.69 -11.38 -10.12
N SER A 59 -5.50 -11.64 -11.15
CA SER A 59 -6.93 -11.35 -11.18
C SER A 59 -7.77 -12.46 -10.55
N GLY A 60 -7.15 -13.61 -10.26
CA GLY A 60 -7.77 -14.75 -9.59
C GLY A 60 -6.81 -15.51 -8.68
N LYS A 61 -7.37 -16.38 -7.84
CA LYS A 61 -6.61 -17.17 -6.86
C LYS A 61 -5.61 -18.14 -7.51
N ASP A 62 -5.96 -18.67 -8.68
CA ASP A 62 -5.18 -19.69 -9.39
C ASP A 62 -4.15 -19.07 -10.35
N GLU A 63 -4.21 -17.75 -10.56
CA GLU A 63 -3.24 -17.05 -11.40
C GLU A 63 -1.91 -16.85 -10.69
N SER A 64 -0.82 -16.91 -11.46
CA SER A 64 0.54 -16.66 -10.96
C SER A 64 0.80 -15.17 -10.71
N VAL A 65 1.65 -14.88 -9.72
CA VAL A 65 2.12 -13.50 -9.48
C VAL A 65 2.87 -12.98 -10.71
N VAL A 66 2.42 -11.84 -11.22
CA VAL A 66 2.96 -11.20 -12.43
C VAL A 66 4.33 -10.57 -12.17
N TRP A 67 4.47 -9.93 -11.01
CA TRP A 67 5.69 -9.20 -10.61
C TRP A 67 6.28 -9.78 -9.34
N ASN A 68 7.11 -10.81 -9.49
CA ASN A 68 7.73 -11.50 -8.35
C ASN A 68 8.79 -10.65 -7.62
N SER A 69 9.23 -9.54 -8.21
CA SER A 69 10.22 -8.65 -7.62
C SER A 69 9.88 -7.17 -7.83
N LEU A 70 9.84 -6.41 -6.72
CA LEU A 70 9.74 -4.95 -6.77
C LEU A 70 10.88 -4.33 -7.60
N SER A 71 12.09 -4.89 -7.51
CA SER A 71 13.24 -4.41 -8.28
C SER A 71 13.04 -4.62 -9.79
N GLN A 72 12.44 -5.75 -10.19
CA GLN A 72 12.12 -6.02 -11.59
C GLN A 72 11.02 -5.07 -12.10
N LEU A 73 9.96 -4.84 -11.32
CA LEU A 73 8.93 -3.85 -11.66
C LEU A 73 9.54 -2.46 -11.88
N LYS A 74 10.40 -1.99 -10.96
CA LYS A 74 11.09 -0.70 -11.08
C LYS A 74 11.95 -0.65 -12.36
N LYS A 75 12.71 -1.71 -12.65
CA LYS A 75 13.50 -1.80 -13.89
C LYS A 75 12.62 -1.71 -15.15
N SER A 76 11.46 -2.36 -15.17
CA SER A 76 10.54 -2.29 -16.30
C SER A 76 9.97 -0.88 -16.50
N VAL A 77 9.63 -0.18 -15.42
CA VAL A 77 9.20 1.24 -15.50
C VAL A 77 10.33 2.13 -16.03
N GLN A 78 11.57 1.91 -15.60
CA GLN A 78 12.73 2.64 -16.12
C GLN A 78 13.00 2.35 -17.60
N ALA A 79 12.80 1.11 -18.04
CA ALA A 79 12.94 0.70 -19.44
C ALA A 79 11.91 1.39 -20.36
N ALA A 80 10.77 1.81 -19.82
CA ALA A 80 9.80 2.67 -20.50
C ALA A 80 10.19 4.16 -20.51
N ASN A 81 11.48 4.48 -20.27
CA ASN A 81 12.03 5.83 -20.21
C ASN A 81 11.44 6.74 -19.10
N ILE A 82 10.88 6.13 -18.04
CA ILE A 82 10.36 6.85 -16.88
C ILE A 82 11.44 6.93 -15.80
N ARG A 83 11.86 8.15 -15.46
CA ARG A 83 12.84 8.40 -14.40
C ARG A 83 12.19 8.26 -13.02
N LEU A 84 12.52 7.19 -12.31
CA LEU A 84 12.06 6.99 -10.94
C LEU A 84 12.65 8.05 -10.00
N PRO A 85 11.90 8.45 -8.95
CA PRO A 85 12.46 9.24 -7.87
C PRO A 85 13.25 8.35 -6.89
N ASP A 86 14.16 8.97 -6.15
CA ASP A 86 15.07 8.28 -5.21
C ASP A 86 14.46 8.10 -3.81
N GLY A 87 13.26 8.66 -3.56
CA GLY A 87 12.60 8.62 -2.27
C GLY A 87 12.05 7.23 -1.88
N GLU A 88 11.43 7.21 -0.70
CA GLU A 88 10.90 5.98 -0.09
C GLU A 88 9.83 5.31 -0.96
N THR A 89 9.78 3.97 -0.94
CA THR A 89 8.73 3.20 -1.62
C THR A 89 7.68 2.70 -0.63
N VAL A 90 6.42 3.03 -0.90
CA VAL A 90 5.24 2.56 -0.18
C VAL A 90 4.46 1.61 -1.10
N VAL A 91 4.00 0.48 -0.57
CA VAL A 91 3.10 -0.42 -1.31
C VAL A 91 1.74 -0.45 -0.63
N ILE A 92 0.69 -0.25 -1.42
CA ILE A 92 -0.71 -0.48 -1.04
C ILE A 92 -1.13 -1.78 -1.73
N ALA A 93 -1.64 -2.74 -0.99
CA ALA A 93 -2.15 -3.99 -1.54
C ALA A 93 -3.57 -4.23 -1.06
N HIS A 94 -4.50 -4.35 -2.01
CA HIS A 94 -5.89 -4.68 -1.74
C HIS A 94 -6.16 -6.15 -2.01
N SER A 95 -6.90 -6.79 -1.11
CA SER A 95 -7.40 -8.15 -1.30
C SER A 95 -6.31 -9.12 -1.80
N GLY A 96 -6.51 -9.80 -2.93
CA GLY A 96 -5.56 -10.69 -3.60
C GLY A 96 -4.18 -10.09 -3.91
N GLY A 97 -4.03 -8.76 -3.94
CA GLY A 97 -2.75 -8.07 -4.13
C GLY A 97 -1.71 -8.39 -3.06
N PHE A 98 -2.13 -8.92 -1.90
CA PHE A 98 -1.22 -9.38 -0.85
C PHE A 98 -0.22 -10.44 -1.35
N ARG A 99 -0.63 -11.28 -2.32
CA ARG A 99 0.21 -12.34 -2.90
C ARG A 99 1.45 -11.79 -3.59
N THR A 100 1.33 -10.62 -4.18
CA THR A 100 2.46 -9.94 -4.83
C THR A 100 3.36 -9.30 -3.76
N VAL A 101 2.81 -8.51 -2.84
CA VAL A 101 3.64 -7.77 -1.86
C VAL A 101 4.32 -8.68 -0.83
N ARG A 102 3.75 -9.84 -0.49
CA ARG A 102 4.43 -10.78 0.43
C ARG A 102 5.78 -11.26 -0.10
N GLY A 103 5.95 -11.32 -1.42
CA GLY A 103 7.22 -11.66 -2.06
C GLY A 103 8.21 -10.50 -2.14
N TRP A 104 7.84 -9.30 -1.68
CA TRP A 104 8.68 -8.09 -1.73
C TRP A 104 9.14 -7.63 -0.34
N THR A 105 8.80 -8.36 0.73
CA THR A 105 9.06 -7.97 2.13
C THR A 105 10.54 -7.91 2.49
N ASP A 106 11.41 -8.63 1.79
CA ASP A 106 12.87 -8.57 1.98
C ASP A 106 13.51 -7.35 1.29
N ASN A 107 12.79 -6.72 0.35
CA ASN A 107 13.32 -5.65 -0.48
C ASN A 107 13.73 -4.43 0.36
N ARG A 108 14.97 -3.97 0.14
CA ARG A 108 15.56 -2.86 0.90
C ARG A 108 14.89 -1.50 0.66
N LEU A 109 14.23 -1.33 -0.49
CA LEU A 109 13.58 -0.08 -0.89
C LEU A 109 12.16 0.02 -0.35
N LEU A 110 11.58 -1.09 0.08
CA LEU A 110 10.22 -1.13 0.62
C LEU A 110 10.23 -0.64 2.07
N LYS A 111 9.68 0.57 2.25
CA LYS A 111 9.62 1.26 3.53
C LYS A 111 8.36 0.95 4.32
N GLN A 112 7.24 0.89 3.60
CA GLN A 112 5.93 0.76 4.21
C GLN A 112 4.99 -0.09 3.37
N ILE A 113 4.22 -0.93 4.04
CA ILE A 113 3.13 -1.71 3.45
C ILE A 113 1.81 -1.22 4.04
N ILE A 114 0.81 -1.01 3.18
CA ILE A 114 -0.57 -0.76 3.56
C ILE A 114 -1.40 -1.91 2.99
N LEU A 115 -1.93 -2.77 3.86
CA LEU A 115 -2.84 -3.84 3.47
C LEU A 115 -4.27 -3.32 3.62
N LEU A 116 -5.01 -3.34 2.50
CA LEU A 116 -6.41 -2.98 2.41
C LEU A 116 -7.23 -4.26 2.31
N ASP A 117 -7.73 -4.70 3.45
CA ASP A 117 -8.47 -5.94 3.66
C ASP A 117 -7.81 -7.16 2.98
N ALA A 118 -6.53 -7.34 3.29
CA ALA A 118 -5.64 -8.20 2.51
C ALA A 118 -4.81 -9.17 3.38
N MET A 119 -5.08 -9.27 4.68
CA MET A 119 -4.36 -10.18 5.60
C MET A 119 -4.90 -11.61 5.51
N TYR A 120 -4.83 -12.22 4.32
CA TYR A 120 -5.28 -13.61 4.10
C TYR A 120 -4.18 -14.65 4.37
N GLY A 121 -2.91 -14.23 4.42
CA GLY A 121 -1.75 -15.09 4.60
C GLY A 121 -0.45 -14.32 4.53
N GLY A 122 0.69 -15.01 4.39
CA GLY A 122 2.01 -14.37 4.38
C GLY A 122 2.44 -13.84 5.75
N PHE A 123 1.89 -14.40 6.84
CA PHE A 123 2.10 -13.93 8.21
C PHE A 123 3.57 -13.90 8.59
N ASN A 124 4.35 -14.91 8.19
CA ASN A 124 5.78 -14.97 8.49
C ASN A 124 6.55 -13.87 7.76
N GLU A 125 6.25 -13.64 6.48
CA GLU A 125 6.88 -12.60 5.68
C GLU A 125 6.54 -11.20 6.20
N PHE A 126 5.30 -10.97 6.61
CA PHE A 126 4.89 -9.71 7.22
C PHE A 126 5.46 -9.52 8.62
N LYS A 127 5.57 -10.58 9.42
CA LYS A 127 6.27 -10.58 10.71
C LYS A 127 7.75 -10.27 10.55
N GLU A 128 8.40 -10.87 9.57
CA GLU A 128 9.78 -10.55 9.22
C GLU A 128 9.91 -9.09 8.77
N PHE A 129 8.99 -8.62 7.95
CA PHE A 129 8.97 -7.24 7.49
C PHE A 129 8.94 -6.24 8.66
N ILE A 130 8.09 -6.47 9.66
CA ILE A 130 7.81 -5.48 10.70
C ILE A 130 8.49 -5.72 12.05
N ALA A 131 9.01 -6.91 12.33
CA ALA A 131 9.52 -7.24 13.66
C ALA A 131 10.90 -7.90 13.67
N THR A 132 11.12 -8.95 12.90
CA THR A 132 12.33 -9.80 13.07
C THR A 132 13.42 -9.55 12.03
N GLY A 133 13.08 -9.01 10.85
CA GLY A 133 14.05 -8.75 9.80
C GLY A 133 15.02 -7.61 10.14
N ALA A 134 16.21 -7.63 9.53
CA ALA A 134 17.29 -6.68 9.81
C ALA A 134 16.89 -5.20 9.68
N ARG A 135 15.87 -4.90 8.87
CA ARG A 135 15.36 -3.54 8.60
C ARG A 135 14.05 -3.21 9.33
N ALA A 136 13.54 -4.13 10.16
CA ALA A 136 12.23 -4.03 10.78
C ALA A 136 12.01 -2.70 11.52
N LYS A 137 13.02 -2.21 12.26
CA LYS A 137 12.94 -0.95 13.02
C LYS A 137 12.63 0.28 12.15
N ASN A 138 13.01 0.23 10.88
CA ASN A 138 12.82 1.30 9.91
C ASN A 138 11.59 1.10 9.02
N ARG A 139 10.81 0.04 9.25
CA ARG A 139 9.65 -0.33 8.44
C ARG A 139 8.34 -0.05 9.17
N ARG A 140 7.29 0.13 8.38
CA ARG A 140 5.94 0.42 8.87
C ARG A 140 4.89 -0.42 8.15
N MET A 141 3.87 -0.87 8.88
CA MET A 141 2.68 -1.50 8.33
C MET A 141 1.42 -0.78 8.78
N ILE A 142 0.47 -0.61 7.86
CA ILE A 142 -0.91 -0.21 8.17
C ILE A 142 -1.83 -1.32 7.64
N LEU A 143 -2.68 -1.85 8.50
CA LEU A 143 -3.62 -2.92 8.20
C LEU A 143 -5.03 -2.34 8.35
N VAL A 144 -5.76 -2.18 7.26
CA VAL A 144 -7.15 -1.75 7.26
C VAL A 144 -8.01 -2.95 6.91
N THR A 145 -9.04 -3.25 7.71
CA THR A 145 -9.76 -4.53 7.59
C THR A 145 -11.27 -4.37 7.54
N SER A 146 -11.91 -5.26 6.76
CA SER A 146 -13.33 -5.59 6.82
C SER A 146 -13.45 -7.10 7.06
N ASP A 147 -13.15 -7.90 6.04
CA ASP A 147 -13.37 -9.34 6.05
C ASP A 147 -12.19 -10.10 6.68
N THR A 148 -10.99 -9.53 6.62
CA THR A 148 -9.73 -10.09 7.18
C THR A 148 -9.47 -9.68 8.64
N ASP A 149 -10.52 -9.22 9.32
CA ASP A 149 -10.47 -8.64 10.66
C ASP A 149 -10.00 -9.65 11.73
N THR A 150 -10.44 -10.90 11.65
CA THR A 150 -10.01 -11.96 12.58
C THR A 150 -8.53 -12.29 12.43
N GLN A 151 -8.05 -12.49 11.20
CA GLN A 151 -6.66 -12.77 10.88
C GLN A 151 -5.76 -11.61 11.29
N THR A 152 -6.19 -10.38 11.03
CA THR A 152 -5.43 -9.17 11.39
C THR A 152 -5.35 -8.99 12.90
N ARG A 153 -6.44 -9.24 13.65
CA ARG A 153 -6.41 -9.24 15.11
C ARG A 153 -5.44 -10.27 15.65
N GLN A 154 -5.44 -11.48 15.10
CA GLN A 154 -4.52 -12.53 15.53
C GLN A 154 -3.06 -12.12 15.28
N PHE A 155 -2.74 -11.62 14.09
CA PHE A 155 -1.41 -11.14 13.75
C PHE A 155 -0.96 -9.97 14.65
N THR A 156 -1.82 -8.98 14.87
CA THR A 156 -1.46 -7.78 15.65
C THR A 156 -1.26 -8.05 17.15
N LYS A 157 -1.90 -9.09 17.71
CA LYS A 157 -1.70 -9.52 19.12
C LYS A 157 -0.25 -9.93 19.42
N GLU A 158 0.53 -10.32 18.42
CA GLU A 158 1.93 -10.70 18.60
C GLU A 158 2.87 -9.51 18.88
N PHE A 159 2.40 -8.27 18.68
CA PHE A 159 3.24 -7.08 18.71
C PHE A 159 2.75 -6.07 19.74
N SER A 160 3.50 -5.91 20.83
CA SER A 160 3.19 -4.92 21.88
C SER A 160 3.22 -3.46 21.39
N PHE A 161 3.88 -3.20 20.25
CA PHE A 161 3.92 -1.88 19.61
C PHE A 161 2.78 -1.65 18.60
N ALA A 162 1.87 -2.61 18.42
CA ALA A 162 0.69 -2.41 17.59
C ALA A 162 -0.23 -1.35 18.22
N VAL A 163 -0.82 -0.52 17.36
CA VAL A 163 -1.84 0.45 17.74
C VAL A 163 -3.11 0.13 16.98
N THR A 164 -4.23 0.06 17.69
CA THR A 164 -5.53 -0.26 17.11
C THR A 164 -6.41 0.98 17.06
N ARG A 165 -7.19 1.09 15.99
CA ARG A 165 -8.20 2.12 15.78
C ARG A 165 -9.49 1.50 15.26
N THR A 166 -10.62 2.08 15.66
CA THR A 166 -11.91 1.84 14.99
C THR A 166 -12.21 2.99 14.02
N GLY A 167 -12.48 2.64 12.77
CA GLY A 167 -12.89 3.54 11.72
C GLY A 167 -11.75 4.37 11.11
N ILE A 168 -11.88 4.64 9.82
CA ILE A 168 -11.06 5.60 9.09
C ILE A 168 -11.60 7.01 9.38
N PRO A 169 -10.78 7.96 9.86
CA PRO A 169 -11.23 9.35 10.06
C PRO A 169 -11.53 10.03 8.72
N ALA A 170 -12.32 11.10 8.77
CA ALA A 170 -12.61 11.92 7.59
C ALA A 170 -11.35 12.49 6.93
N ASP A 171 -10.32 12.81 7.72
CA ASP A 171 -9.04 13.30 7.23
C ASP A 171 -7.86 12.93 8.16
N TYR A 172 -6.65 13.33 7.75
CA TYR A 172 -5.40 13.07 8.48
C TYR A 172 -5.37 13.62 9.92
N THR A 173 -6.08 14.72 10.19
CA THR A 173 -6.08 15.35 11.52
C THR A 173 -6.77 14.47 12.56
N GLY A 174 -7.73 13.65 12.14
CA GLY A 174 -8.47 12.71 12.99
C GLY A 174 -7.64 11.53 13.53
N PHE A 175 -6.39 11.34 13.09
CA PHE A 175 -5.46 10.42 13.75
C PHE A 175 -4.74 11.09 14.91
N SER A 176 -4.68 10.41 16.03
CA SER A 176 -3.84 10.76 17.19
C SER A 176 -2.35 10.72 16.85
N SER A 177 -1.54 11.39 17.65
CA SER A 177 -0.08 11.35 17.55
C SER A 177 0.47 9.92 17.68
N ARG A 178 -0.17 9.06 18.48
CA ARG A 178 0.24 7.66 18.66
C ARG A 178 0.01 6.83 17.40
N GLU A 179 -1.16 6.98 16.77
CA GLU A 179 -1.47 6.31 15.49
C GLU A 179 -0.59 6.82 14.36
N LYS A 180 -0.34 8.15 14.30
CA LYS A 180 0.54 8.75 13.29
C LYS A 180 1.97 8.21 13.35
N LYS A 181 2.49 7.92 14.55
CA LYS A 181 3.88 7.47 14.78
C LYS A 181 4.04 5.95 14.90
N SER A 182 2.95 5.17 14.93
CA SER A 182 3.05 3.72 15.16
C SER A 182 3.74 2.99 14.00
N ARG A 183 4.55 1.98 14.32
CA ARG A 183 5.15 1.08 13.32
C ARG A 183 4.13 0.10 12.76
N LEU A 184 3.18 -0.33 13.57
CA LEU A 184 2.07 -1.17 13.16
C LEU A 184 0.76 -0.52 13.58
N LEU A 185 -0.02 -0.08 12.60
CA LEU A 185 -1.37 0.45 12.80
C LEU A 185 -2.39 -0.55 12.26
N TYR A 186 -3.33 -0.97 13.09
CA TYR A 186 -4.48 -1.76 12.70
C TYR A 186 -5.74 -0.88 12.80
N VAL A 187 -6.48 -0.76 11.70
CA VAL A 187 -7.73 -0.01 11.62
C VAL A 187 -8.86 -0.95 11.22
N LYS A 188 -9.84 -1.12 12.12
CA LYS A 188 -11.10 -1.79 11.78
C LYS A 188 -11.96 -0.82 10.97
N SER A 189 -12.10 -1.08 9.68
CA SER A 189 -12.82 -0.20 8.74
C SER A 189 -14.32 -0.20 9.01
N GLN A 190 -14.97 0.94 8.78
CA GLN A 190 -16.42 1.06 8.64
C GLN A 190 -16.90 0.80 7.21
N TYR A 191 -15.97 0.73 6.25
CA TYR A 191 -16.23 0.39 4.86
C TYR A 191 -16.03 -1.10 4.64
N ASP A 192 -16.88 -1.71 3.81
CA ASP A 192 -16.73 -3.09 3.37
C ASP A 192 -15.50 -3.30 2.48
N HIS A 193 -15.28 -4.56 2.08
CA HIS A 193 -14.16 -5.00 1.26
C HIS A 193 -13.87 -4.12 0.03
N TYR A 194 -14.90 -3.72 -0.71
CA TYR A 194 -14.75 -2.89 -1.92
C TYR A 194 -14.82 -1.41 -1.59
N GLY A 195 -15.63 -1.00 -0.62
CA GLY A 195 -15.73 0.37 -0.13
C GLY A 195 -14.39 0.91 0.36
N ILE A 196 -13.51 0.06 0.89
CA ILE A 196 -12.14 0.45 1.25
C ILE A 196 -11.35 1.02 0.07
N VAL A 197 -11.61 0.57 -1.16
CA VAL A 197 -10.85 1.02 -2.35
C VAL A 197 -11.63 1.96 -3.28
N THR A 198 -12.97 1.94 -3.23
CA THR A 198 -13.83 2.74 -4.12
C THR A 198 -14.40 4.00 -3.47
N SER A 199 -14.45 4.10 -2.13
CA SER A 199 -15.14 5.19 -1.42
C SER A 199 -14.50 6.57 -1.54
N MET A 200 -13.26 6.68 -2.01
CA MET A 200 -12.45 7.91 -1.98
C MET A 200 -12.18 8.47 -0.58
N ALA A 201 -12.49 7.71 0.48
CA ALA A 201 -12.31 8.12 1.87
C ALA A 201 -11.07 7.49 2.52
N VAL A 202 -10.63 6.32 2.04
CA VAL A 202 -9.58 5.54 2.72
C VAL A 202 -8.19 5.82 2.18
N ILE A 203 -7.93 5.48 0.91
CA ILE A 203 -6.58 5.60 0.30
C ILE A 203 -6.00 7.01 0.43
N PRO A 204 -6.73 8.10 0.14
CA PRO A 204 -6.18 9.45 0.26
C PRO A 204 -5.69 9.76 1.67
N VAL A 205 -6.46 9.34 2.68
CA VAL A 205 -6.20 9.61 4.10
C VAL A 205 -5.04 8.75 4.61
N LEU A 206 -4.99 7.47 4.25
CA LEU A 206 -3.88 6.59 4.63
C LEU A 206 -2.55 6.99 4.00
N LEU A 207 -2.56 7.49 2.76
CA LEU A 207 -1.37 8.02 2.10
C LEU A 207 -0.77 9.20 2.87
N ARG A 208 -1.58 9.97 3.64
CA ARG A 208 -1.10 11.02 4.55
C ARG A 208 -0.31 10.50 5.76
N LEU A 209 -0.42 9.22 6.09
CA LEU A 209 0.36 8.57 7.17
C LEU A 209 1.71 8.03 6.68
N THR A 210 2.02 8.17 5.40
CA THR A 210 3.29 7.70 4.83
C THR A 210 4.42 8.71 5.07
N PRO A 211 5.70 8.30 4.97
CA PRO A 211 6.83 9.24 5.05
C PRO A 211 6.98 10.12 3.80
N LEU A 212 6.06 10.03 2.84
CA LEU A 212 6.11 10.79 1.59
C LEU A 212 5.92 12.28 1.88
N ARG A 213 6.63 13.11 1.12
CA ARG A 213 6.45 14.56 1.18
C ARG A 213 5.14 14.95 0.53
N ILE A 214 4.54 16.00 1.04
CA ILE A 214 3.35 16.60 0.45
C ILE A 214 3.78 17.43 -0.76
N LEU A 215 2.91 17.51 -1.78
CA LEU A 215 3.08 18.44 -2.89
C LEU A 215 3.21 19.89 -2.38
N PRO A 216 4.05 20.71 -3.04
CA PRO A 216 4.15 22.13 -2.75
C PRO A 216 2.80 22.86 -2.75
#